data_AF-A0A2P8WC11-F1
#
_entry.id   AF-A0A2P8WC11-F1
#
_cell.length_a   1.000
_cell.length_b   1.000
_cell.length_c   1.000
_cell.angle_alpha   90.00
_cell.angle_beta   90.00
_cell.angle_gamma   90.00
#
_symmetry.space_group_name_H-M   'P 1'
#
loop_
_entity.id
_entity.type
_entity.pdbx_description
1 polymer ?
#
loop_
_entity_poly.entity_id
_entity_poly.type
_entity_poly.pdbx_seq_one_letter_code
_entity_poly.pdbx_strand_id
1 'polypeptide(L)'
;MSIPVINSTQTSLKGISGSMIVWERFFPATQERDVSYAMVGETSQTIAQNTDYDDFAPLISGSNIVFTRNQLSGDAEDGLYLFNTQTQSLKRLSNNASDGATSISGSNVVWQRSNGSQSSIFFYNGSLDKTVPLTSDSLNHRNPAVSGANVVWQSGFGESANQLFFYNGNSTSDRFNFRVSDGSLSANSTFNINIRN
;
A
#
# COMPACT_ATOMS: atom_id res chain seq x y z
N MET A 1 -18.91 -0.91 28.63
CA MET A 1 -18.41 -0.72 27.26
C MET A 1 -17.01 -0.17 27.38
N SER A 2 -16.00 -1.00 27.11
CA SER A 2 -14.60 -0.63 27.32
C SER A 2 -14.02 -0.28 25.95
N ILE A 3 -13.69 0.99 25.73
CA ILE A 3 -12.78 1.37 24.66
C ILE A 3 -11.46 0.63 24.96
N PRO A 4 -10.78 0.01 23.98
CA PRO A 4 -9.44 -0.51 24.19
C PRO A 4 -8.57 0.65 24.68
N VAL A 5 -8.27 0.66 25.97
CA VAL A 5 -7.46 1.70 26.57
C VAL A 5 -6.03 1.38 26.19
N ILE A 6 -5.52 2.07 25.16
CA ILE A 6 -4.13 2.00 24.74
C ILE A 6 -3.28 2.79 25.74
N ASN A 7 -3.16 2.30 26.98
CA ASN A 7 -2.42 2.94 28.08
C ASN A 7 -1.03 2.32 28.26
N SER A 8 -0.30 2.14 27.17
CA SER A 8 1.11 1.80 27.25
C SER A 8 1.91 2.74 26.37
N THR A 9 3.05 3.22 26.87
CA THR A 9 4.02 4.00 26.09
C THR A 9 4.63 3.20 24.93
N GLN A 10 4.33 1.90 24.89
CA GLN A 10 4.81 0.95 23.91
C GLN A 10 3.76 0.66 22.83
N THR A 11 2.67 1.41 22.76
CA THR A 11 1.62 1.19 21.76
C THR A 11 1.34 2.47 20.98
N SER A 12 1.19 2.33 19.66
CA SER A 12 1.01 3.45 18.73
C SER A 12 -0.15 3.15 17.78
N LEU A 13 -1.23 3.94 17.87
CA LEU A 13 -2.33 3.89 16.89
C LEU A 13 -1.80 4.27 15.51
N LYS A 14 -2.08 3.46 14.50
CA LYS A 14 -1.57 3.65 13.12
C LYS A 14 -2.66 3.97 12.11
N GLY A 15 -3.86 3.46 12.31
CA GLY A 15 -4.95 3.72 11.39
C GLY A 15 -6.31 3.32 11.92
N ILE A 16 -7.32 3.87 11.27
CA ILE A 16 -8.73 3.56 11.47
C ILE A 16 -9.42 3.43 10.12
N SER A 17 -10.28 2.44 9.95
CA SER A 17 -11.16 2.32 8.79
C SER A 17 -12.54 1.85 9.24
N GLY A 18 -13.53 2.74 9.14
CA GLY A 18 -14.82 2.53 9.78
C GLY A 18 -14.67 2.35 11.29
N SER A 19 -15.13 1.20 11.81
CA SER A 19 -14.98 0.82 13.23
C SER A 19 -13.73 0.00 13.53
N MET A 20 -12.92 -0.36 12.52
CA MET A 20 -11.70 -1.13 12.73
C MET A 20 -10.54 -0.19 13.01
N ILE A 21 -9.79 -0.45 14.08
CA ILE A 21 -8.54 0.24 14.41
C ILE A 21 -7.37 -0.72 14.30
N VAL A 22 -6.22 -0.20 13.88
CA VAL A 22 -4.95 -0.93 13.83
C VAL A 22 -3.87 -0.14 14.57
N TRP A 23 -3.06 -0.84 15.34
CA TRP A 23 -1.96 -0.26 16.10
C TRP A 23 -0.75 -1.18 16.11
N GLU A 24 0.40 -0.59 16.40
CA GLU A 24 1.63 -1.32 16.70
C GLU A 24 1.83 -1.40 18.20
N ARG A 25 2.37 -2.53 18.66
CA ARG A 25 2.90 -2.68 20.01
C ARG A 25 4.39 -3.03 19.94
N PHE A 26 5.23 -2.25 20.60
CA PHE A 26 6.68 -2.47 20.69
C PHE A 26 7.03 -3.24 21.96
N PHE A 27 7.95 -4.19 21.86
CA PHE A 27 8.43 -4.99 22.99
C PHE A 27 9.92 -4.74 23.21
N PRO A 28 10.31 -3.87 24.16
CA PRO A 28 11.72 -3.50 24.35
C PRO A 28 12.65 -4.68 24.69
N ALA A 29 12.11 -5.74 25.29
CA ALA A 29 12.90 -6.92 25.67
C ALA A 29 13.37 -7.74 24.46
N THR A 30 12.55 -7.81 23.41
CA THR A 30 12.84 -8.54 22.16
C THR A 30 13.22 -7.62 21.00
N GLN A 31 13.02 -6.31 21.16
CA GLN A 31 13.12 -5.30 20.09
C GLN A 31 12.18 -5.56 18.91
N GLU A 32 11.06 -6.22 19.17
CA GLU A 32 10.05 -6.60 18.19
C GLU A 32 8.86 -5.65 18.21
N ARG A 33 8.13 -5.58 17.10
CA ARG A 33 6.79 -4.98 17.04
C ARG A 33 5.75 -6.00 16.60
N ASP A 34 4.57 -5.88 17.18
CA ASP A 34 3.37 -6.59 16.74
C ASP A 34 2.38 -5.62 16.09
N VAL A 35 1.76 -6.05 14.99
CA VAL A 35 0.56 -5.41 14.45
C VAL A 35 -0.68 -6.06 15.07
N SER A 36 -1.50 -5.24 15.73
CA SER A 36 -2.75 -5.63 16.36
C SER A 36 -3.93 -4.83 15.84
N TYR A 37 -5.13 -5.40 15.92
CA TYR A 37 -6.36 -4.80 15.43
C TYR A 37 -7.56 -5.14 16.32
N ALA A 38 -8.59 -4.29 16.26
CA ALA A 38 -9.87 -4.52 16.95
C ALA A 38 -10.98 -3.70 16.27
N MET A 39 -12.20 -4.22 16.33
CA MET A 39 -13.38 -3.35 16.21
C MET A 39 -13.54 -2.53 17.49
N VAL A 40 -13.92 -1.26 17.37
CA VAL A 40 -14.14 -0.39 18.54
C VAL A 40 -15.19 -1.01 19.47
N GLY A 41 -14.77 -1.28 20.70
CA GLY A 41 -15.62 -1.92 21.73
C GLY A 41 -15.52 -3.44 21.79
N GLU A 42 -14.69 -4.06 20.94
CA GLU A 42 -14.41 -5.49 20.95
C GLU A 42 -13.00 -5.82 21.46
N THR A 43 -12.75 -7.12 21.67
CA THR A 43 -11.45 -7.64 22.08
C THR A 43 -10.44 -7.51 20.94
N SER A 44 -9.21 -7.12 21.27
CA SER A 44 -8.10 -7.04 20.32
C SER A 44 -7.59 -8.40 19.88
N GLN A 45 -7.08 -8.45 18.65
CA GLN A 45 -6.32 -9.56 18.09
C GLN A 45 -4.95 -9.08 17.59
N THR A 46 -3.98 -9.99 17.53
CA THR A 46 -2.65 -9.77 16.94
C THR A 46 -2.51 -10.65 15.70
N ILE A 47 -1.96 -10.12 14.60
CA ILE A 47 -1.88 -10.84 13.33
C ILE A 47 -1.02 -12.10 13.43
N ALA A 48 0.15 -12.00 14.06
CA ALA A 48 0.99 -13.15 14.39
C ALA A 48 1.39 -13.11 15.86
N GLN A 49 1.46 -14.28 16.50
CA GLN A 49 2.00 -14.44 17.85
C GLN A 49 3.30 -15.25 17.76
N ASN A 50 4.25 -14.72 17.02
CA ASN A 50 5.56 -15.34 16.85
C ASN A 50 6.62 -14.32 17.18
N THR A 51 7.38 -14.58 18.26
CA THR A 51 8.41 -13.68 18.80
C THR A 51 9.62 -13.49 17.87
N ASP A 52 9.61 -14.13 16.71
CA ASP A 52 10.62 -14.00 15.67
C ASP A 52 10.23 -13.00 14.57
N TYR A 53 9.07 -12.34 14.67
CA TYR A 53 8.57 -11.42 13.64
C TYR A 53 8.44 -9.99 14.14
N ASP A 54 9.23 -9.09 13.60
CA ASP A 54 9.03 -7.66 13.71
C ASP A 54 8.03 -7.20 12.64
N ASP A 55 6.74 -7.15 13.02
CA ASP A 55 5.62 -6.69 12.19
C ASP A 55 5.33 -5.20 12.48
N PHE A 56 5.42 -4.35 11.45
CA PHE A 56 5.31 -2.90 11.60
C PHE A 56 4.82 -2.16 10.35
N ALA A 57 4.70 -0.84 10.49
CA ALA A 57 4.15 0.12 9.54
C ALA A 57 2.79 -0.29 8.93
N PRO A 58 1.78 -0.68 9.75
CA PRO A 58 0.51 -1.10 9.20
C PRO A 58 -0.28 0.07 8.61
N LEU A 59 -0.89 -0.16 7.47
CA LEU A 59 -1.93 0.67 6.87
C LEU A 59 -3.22 -0.14 6.76
N ILE A 60 -4.39 0.51 6.86
CA ILE A 60 -5.70 -0.16 6.88
C ILE A 60 -6.69 0.43 5.87
N SER A 61 -7.43 -0.46 5.20
CA SER A 61 -8.60 -0.09 4.39
C SER A 61 -9.70 -1.16 4.50
N GLY A 62 -10.83 -0.79 5.10
CA GLY A 62 -11.88 -1.72 5.48
C GLY A 62 -11.33 -2.82 6.37
N SER A 63 -11.42 -4.06 5.89
CA SER A 63 -10.93 -5.25 6.58
C SER A 63 -9.53 -5.69 6.18
N ASN A 64 -8.87 -4.95 5.28
CA ASN A 64 -7.52 -5.27 4.83
C ASN A 64 -6.49 -4.43 5.58
N ILE A 65 -5.45 -5.08 6.08
CA ILE A 65 -4.30 -4.48 6.76
C ILE A 65 -3.06 -4.88 5.97
N VAL A 66 -2.30 -3.90 5.47
CA VAL A 66 -0.98 -4.15 4.89
C VAL A 66 0.08 -3.74 5.89
N PHE A 67 1.14 -4.53 6.04
CA PHE A 67 2.24 -4.27 6.98
C PHE A 67 3.55 -4.87 6.46
N THR A 68 4.66 -4.38 6.99
CA THR A 68 5.99 -4.96 6.76
C THR A 68 6.29 -5.96 7.86
N ARG A 69 6.88 -7.10 7.49
CA ARG A 69 7.42 -8.10 8.40
C ARG A 69 8.91 -8.21 8.16
N ASN A 70 9.69 -8.18 9.24
CA ASN A 70 11.08 -8.62 9.24
C ASN A 70 11.23 -9.77 10.23
N GLN A 71 11.96 -10.80 9.84
CA GLN A 71 12.30 -11.91 10.71
C GLN A 71 13.56 -11.56 11.54
N LEU A 72 13.55 -11.86 12.83
CA LEU A 72 14.67 -11.52 13.72
C LEU A 72 15.82 -12.52 13.62
N SER A 73 15.52 -13.79 13.33
CA SER A 73 16.49 -14.89 13.21
C SER A 73 16.95 -15.21 11.79
N GLY A 74 16.46 -14.48 10.78
CA GLY A 74 16.74 -14.72 9.35
C GLY A 74 16.01 -13.69 8.46
N ASP A 75 15.85 -13.98 7.17
CA ASP A 75 15.18 -13.10 6.21
C ASP A 75 14.14 -13.82 5.31
N ALA A 76 13.90 -15.11 5.57
CA ALA A 76 13.06 -15.95 4.72
C ALA A 76 11.62 -15.42 4.62
N GLU A 77 11.14 -14.83 5.71
CA GLU A 77 9.79 -14.28 5.84
C GLU A 77 9.72 -12.76 5.65
N ASP A 78 10.81 -12.09 5.27
CA ASP A 78 10.86 -10.63 5.17
C ASP A 78 9.98 -10.06 4.05
N GLY A 79 9.40 -8.89 4.26
CA GLY A 79 8.79 -8.11 3.21
C GLY A 79 7.37 -7.69 3.52
N LEU A 80 6.55 -7.59 2.49
CA LEU A 80 5.27 -6.91 2.57
C LEU A 80 4.11 -7.89 2.61
N TYR A 81 3.21 -7.75 3.59
CA TYR A 81 2.11 -8.66 3.81
C TYR A 81 0.77 -7.95 3.80
N LEU A 82 -0.24 -8.63 3.28
CA LEU A 82 -1.64 -8.23 3.31
C LEU A 82 -2.42 -9.25 4.14
N PHE A 83 -3.06 -8.78 5.19
CA PHE A 83 -3.93 -9.55 6.07
C PHE A 83 -5.36 -9.09 5.94
N ASN A 84 -6.30 -10.03 5.83
CA ASN A 84 -7.73 -9.74 5.84
C ASN A 84 -8.36 -10.22 7.15
N THR A 85 -8.93 -9.29 7.90
CA THR A 85 -9.51 -9.53 9.24
C THR A 85 -10.82 -10.32 9.20
N GLN A 86 -11.56 -10.34 8.08
CA GLN A 86 -12.80 -11.12 7.95
C GLN A 86 -12.51 -12.58 7.61
N THR A 87 -11.62 -12.82 6.64
CA THR A 87 -11.27 -14.17 6.18
C THR A 87 -10.13 -14.79 6.96
N GLN A 88 -9.45 -14.02 7.81
CA GLN A 88 -8.24 -14.42 8.54
C GLN A 88 -7.12 -14.91 7.61
N SER A 89 -7.09 -14.40 6.36
CA SER A 89 -6.10 -14.80 5.36
C SER A 89 -4.89 -13.85 5.36
N LEU A 90 -3.70 -14.44 5.35
CA LEU A 90 -2.42 -13.73 5.22
C LEU A 90 -1.80 -14.02 3.86
N LYS A 91 -1.33 -12.98 3.16
CA LYS A 91 -0.65 -13.09 1.87
C LYS A 91 0.62 -12.25 1.85
N ARG A 92 1.74 -12.84 1.43
CA ARG A 92 2.97 -12.08 1.12
C ARG A 92 2.85 -11.46 -0.26
N LEU A 93 2.93 -10.13 -0.34
CA LEU A 93 2.91 -9.34 -1.57
C LEU A 93 4.31 -9.15 -2.16
N SER A 94 5.34 -9.14 -1.30
CA SER A 94 6.73 -9.00 -1.69
C SER A 94 7.65 -9.74 -0.73
N ASN A 95 8.73 -10.31 -1.25
CA ASN A 95 9.81 -10.95 -0.49
C ASN A 95 11.05 -10.06 -0.33
N ASN A 96 10.93 -8.76 -0.62
CA ASN A 96 12.02 -7.81 -0.44
C ASN A 96 11.84 -7.08 0.90
N ALA A 97 12.83 -7.19 1.79
CA ALA A 97 12.82 -6.57 3.11
C ALA A 97 12.74 -5.03 3.09
N SER A 98 13.14 -4.41 1.98
CA SER A 98 13.07 -2.94 1.81
C SER A 98 11.72 -2.45 1.27
N ASP A 99 10.78 -3.34 0.95
CA ASP A 99 9.46 -2.96 0.48
C ASP A 99 8.55 -2.60 1.66
N GLY A 100 8.12 -1.34 1.71
CA GLY A 100 7.13 -0.85 2.67
C GLY A 100 5.93 -0.23 1.94
N ALA A 101 4.71 -0.65 2.31
CA ALA A 101 3.50 -0.07 1.75
C ALA A 101 3.40 1.43 2.07
N THR A 102 2.88 2.16 1.10
CA THR A 102 2.71 3.63 1.19
C THR A 102 1.25 4.01 1.25
N SER A 103 0.38 3.26 0.57
CA SER A 103 -1.06 3.50 0.54
C SER A 103 -1.82 2.21 0.22
N ILE A 104 -3.03 2.09 0.76
CA ILE A 104 -3.97 0.99 0.53
C ILE A 104 -5.38 1.54 0.28
N SER A 105 -6.10 0.95 -0.67
CA SER A 105 -7.51 1.25 -0.94
C SER A 105 -8.26 -0.04 -1.26
N GLY A 106 -9.16 -0.47 -0.37
CA GLY A 106 -9.76 -1.80 -0.47
C GLY A 106 -8.68 -2.87 -0.36
N SER A 107 -8.57 -3.75 -1.36
CA SER A 107 -7.52 -4.76 -1.47
C SER A 107 -6.33 -4.33 -2.34
N ASN A 108 -6.35 -3.10 -2.87
CA ASN A 108 -5.29 -2.58 -3.73
C ASN A 108 -4.21 -1.89 -2.90
N VAL A 109 -2.96 -2.27 -3.11
CA VAL A 109 -1.80 -1.80 -2.34
C VAL A 109 -0.77 -1.21 -3.28
N VAL A 110 -0.19 -0.07 -2.92
CA VAL A 110 0.93 0.51 -3.64
C VAL A 110 2.11 0.73 -2.71
N TRP A 111 3.31 0.46 -3.21
CA TRP A 111 4.54 0.63 -2.47
C TRP A 111 5.66 1.15 -3.36
N GLN A 112 6.67 1.69 -2.69
CA GLN A 112 7.90 2.15 -3.29
C GLN A 112 9.01 1.20 -2.85
N ARG A 113 9.77 0.68 -3.81
CA ARG A 113 11.03 -0.05 -3.55
C ARG A 113 12.18 0.90 -3.73
N SER A 114 13.03 1.09 -2.73
CA SER A 114 14.28 1.87 -2.87
C SER A 114 15.49 0.95 -2.82
N ASN A 115 16.48 1.21 -3.68
CA ASN A 115 17.80 0.57 -3.65
C ASN A 115 18.91 1.57 -3.26
N GLY A 116 18.55 2.64 -2.55
CA GLY A 116 19.45 3.70 -2.08
C GLY A 116 19.60 4.87 -3.06
N SER A 117 19.69 4.62 -4.38
CA SER A 117 19.86 5.68 -5.39
C SER A 117 18.67 5.87 -6.30
N GLN A 118 17.86 4.82 -6.47
CA GLN A 118 16.69 4.78 -7.33
C GLN A 118 15.51 4.22 -6.54
N SER A 119 14.31 4.54 -7.02
CA SER A 119 13.09 3.97 -6.47
C SER A 119 12.09 3.64 -7.56
N SER A 120 11.39 2.52 -7.38
CA SER A 120 10.41 2.02 -8.34
C SER A 120 9.07 1.80 -7.64
N ILE A 121 7.98 2.05 -8.37
CA ILE A 121 6.61 1.90 -7.88
C ILE A 121 6.06 0.53 -8.29
N PHE A 122 5.46 -0.12 -7.31
CA PHE A 122 4.78 -1.40 -7.48
C PHE A 122 3.33 -1.28 -7.01
N PHE A 123 2.44 -1.95 -7.72
CA PHE A 123 1.02 -1.98 -7.43
C PHE A 123 0.52 -3.42 -7.36
N TYR A 124 -0.12 -3.78 -6.26
CA TYR A 124 -0.88 -5.02 -6.14
C TYR A 124 -2.35 -4.72 -6.40
N ASN A 125 -2.88 -5.35 -7.45
CA ASN A 125 -4.30 -5.36 -7.76
C ASN A 125 -4.96 -6.54 -7.05
N GLY A 126 -5.70 -6.27 -5.98
CA GLY A 126 -6.33 -7.31 -5.17
C GLY A 126 -7.50 -8.01 -5.86
N SER A 127 -8.16 -7.36 -6.84
CA SER A 127 -9.23 -8.00 -7.61
C SER A 127 -8.71 -9.01 -8.63
N LEU A 128 -7.50 -8.80 -9.15
CA LEU A 128 -6.82 -9.69 -10.10
C LEU A 128 -5.79 -10.60 -9.43
N ASP A 129 -5.62 -10.45 -8.12
CA ASP A 129 -4.61 -11.11 -7.30
C ASP A 129 -3.18 -11.03 -7.90
N LYS A 130 -2.81 -9.85 -8.41
CA LYS A 130 -1.58 -9.68 -9.20
C LYS A 130 -0.78 -8.44 -8.81
N THR A 131 0.53 -8.61 -8.65
CA THR A 131 1.50 -7.51 -8.53
C THR A 131 1.98 -7.07 -9.91
N VAL A 132 2.03 -5.75 -10.13
CA VAL A 132 2.47 -5.10 -11.36
C VAL A 132 3.55 -4.07 -11.01
N PRO A 133 4.77 -4.17 -11.56
CA PRO A 133 5.72 -3.05 -11.53
C PRO A 133 5.17 -1.93 -12.43
N LEU A 134 4.89 -0.76 -11.86
CA LEU A 134 4.41 0.39 -12.64
C LEU A 134 5.56 1.16 -13.30
N THR A 135 6.77 0.99 -12.78
CA THR A 135 7.97 1.66 -13.28
C THR A 135 9.13 0.67 -13.31
N SER A 136 9.96 0.72 -14.35
CA SER A 136 11.13 -0.16 -14.52
C SER A 136 12.37 0.55 -15.07
N ASP A 137 12.34 1.88 -15.14
CA ASP A 137 13.47 2.69 -15.59
C ASP A 137 14.40 3.10 -14.42
N SER A 138 15.44 3.86 -14.72
CA SER A 138 16.45 4.31 -13.76
C SER A 138 16.11 5.64 -13.07
N LEU A 139 14.90 6.17 -13.24
CA LEU A 139 14.46 7.39 -12.57
C LEU A 139 14.10 7.13 -11.12
N ASN A 140 14.00 8.22 -10.36
CA ASN A 140 13.56 8.16 -8.97
C ASN A 140 12.04 8.37 -8.91
N HIS A 141 11.30 7.30 -8.64
CA HIS A 141 9.84 7.32 -8.56
C HIS A 141 9.36 7.25 -7.11
N ARG A 142 8.69 8.31 -6.65
CA ARG A 142 8.40 8.50 -5.23
C ARG A 142 6.96 8.86 -4.93
N ASN A 143 6.62 8.72 -3.65
CA ASN A 143 5.35 9.15 -3.07
C ASN A 143 4.13 8.60 -3.82
N PRO A 144 4.06 7.27 -4.07
CA PRO A 144 2.88 6.72 -4.71
C PRO A 144 1.67 6.76 -3.76
N ALA A 145 0.48 6.94 -4.32
CA ALA A 145 -0.78 6.89 -3.59
C ALA A 145 -1.84 6.15 -4.42
N VAL A 146 -2.79 5.49 -3.76
CA VAL A 146 -3.84 4.70 -4.43
C VAL A 146 -5.24 5.07 -3.94
N SER A 147 -6.19 5.16 -4.88
CA SER A 147 -7.63 5.28 -4.60
C SER A 147 -8.42 4.46 -5.62
N GLY A 148 -9.14 3.44 -5.14
CA GLY A 148 -9.75 2.44 -6.02
C GLY A 148 -8.68 1.74 -6.85
N ALA A 149 -8.83 1.75 -8.18
CA ALA A 149 -7.85 1.23 -9.13
C ALA A 149 -6.81 2.27 -9.59
N ASN A 150 -6.95 3.52 -9.14
CA ASN A 150 -6.13 4.63 -9.58
C ASN A 150 -4.89 4.78 -8.69
N VAL A 151 -3.73 4.87 -9.31
CA VAL A 151 -2.44 5.11 -8.66
C VAL A 151 -1.83 6.37 -9.24
N VAL A 152 -1.31 7.24 -8.37
CA VAL A 152 -0.51 8.40 -8.76
C VAL A 152 0.86 8.32 -8.12
N TRP A 153 1.89 8.86 -8.77
CA TRP A 153 3.24 8.97 -8.20
C TRP A 153 4.01 10.13 -8.81
N GLN A 154 5.10 10.53 -8.16
CA GLN A 154 6.00 11.57 -8.67
C GLN A 154 7.22 10.91 -9.32
N SER A 155 7.70 11.45 -10.44
CA SER A 155 8.96 11.01 -11.06
C SER A 155 9.81 12.16 -11.58
N GLY A 156 11.11 11.91 -11.70
CA GLY A 156 12.12 12.81 -12.26
C GLY A 156 13.52 12.50 -11.74
N PHE A 157 14.45 13.43 -11.98
CA PHE A 157 15.84 13.30 -11.57
C PHE A 157 16.09 13.93 -10.19
N GLY A 158 16.72 13.16 -9.29
CA GLY A 158 17.16 13.65 -7.97
C GLY A 158 16.00 14.15 -7.10
N GLU A 159 16.25 15.17 -6.28
CA GLU A 159 15.23 15.78 -5.41
C GLU A 159 14.18 16.59 -6.19
N SER A 160 14.44 16.88 -7.47
CA SER A 160 13.61 17.70 -8.36
C SER A 160 12.58 16.90 -9.17
N ALA A 161 12.09 15.77 -8.64
CA ALA A 161 10.98 15.05 -9.27
C ALA A 161 9.72 15.91 -9.25
N ASN A 162 9.41 16.52 -10.40
CA ASN A 162 8.39 17.54 -10.60
C ASN A 162 7.25 17.08 -11.52
N GLN A 163 7.28 15.82 -11.97
CA GLN A 163 6.25 15.27 -12.86
C GLN A 163 5.34 14.33 -12.09
N LEU A 164 4.03 14.50 -12.26
CA LEU A 164 3.01 13.62 -11.70
C LEU A 164 2.56 12.62 -12.75
N PHE A 165 2.59 11.35 -12.38
CA PHE A 165 2.17 10.23 -13.22
C PHE A 165 0.91 9.61 -12.66
N PHE A 166 0.17 8.92 -13.52
CA PHE A 166 -1.11 8.31 -13.20
C PHE A 166 -1.23 6.94 -13.88
N TYR A 167 -1.88 6.02 -13.19
CA TYR A 167 -2.23 4.68 -13.65
C TYR A 167 -3.64 4.36 -13.17
N ASN A 168 -4.50 3.79 -14.02
CA ASN A 168 -5.91 3.56 -13.72
C ASN A 168 -6.30 2.07 -13.57
N GLY A 169 -5.33 1.16 -13.45
CA GLY A 169 -5.60 -0.28 -13.37
C GLY A 169 -5.77 -0.98 -14.72
N ASN A 170 -5.87 -0.23 -15.83
CA ASN A 170 -6.11 -0.74 -17.17
C ASN A 170 -5.01 -0.27 -18.13
N SER A 171 -3.75 -0.58 -17.83
CA SER A 171 -2.65 -0.27 -18.77
C SER A 171 -2.69 -1.19 -19.98
N THR A 172 -3.50 -0.81 -20.96
CA THR A 172 -3.36 -1.15 -22.39
C THR A 172 -3.67 0.04 -23.30
N SER A 173 -4.37 1.09 -22.83
CA SER A 173 -4.53 2.36 -23.54
C SER A 173 -5.05 3.47 -22.61
N ASP A 174 -4.55 4.70 -22.73
CA ASP A 174 -5.24 5.87 -22.18
C ASP A 174 -6.26 6.40 -23.20
N ARG A 175 -7.45 6.75 -22.70
CA ARG A 175 -8.56 7.31 -23.50
C ARG A 175 -8.95 8.67 -22.97
N PHE A 176 -8.74 9.69 -23.80
CA PHE A 176 -9.18 11.06 -23.50
C PHE A 176 -10.41 11.37 -24.34
N ASN A 177 -11.55 11.60 -23.69
CA ASN A 177 -12.74 12.13 -24.35
C ASN A 177 -12.62 13.64 -24.43
N PHE A 178 -12.73 14.20 -25.63
CA PHE A 178 -12.76 15.63 -25.84
C PHE A 178 -13.96 16.03 -26.69
N ARG A 179 -14.48 17.23 -26.42
CA ARG A 179 -15.55 17.84 -27.21
C ARG A 179 -14.95 19.01 -27.98
N VAL A 180 -15.11 18.99 -29.29
CA VAL A 180 -14.79 20.14 -30.15
C VAL A 180 -16.10 20.83 -30.49
N SER A 181 -16.15 22.15 -30.34
CA SER A 181 -17.33 22.97 -30.59
C SER A 181 -16.92 24.33 -31.13
N ASP A 182 -17.61 24.82 -32.15
CA ASP A 182 -17.47 26.21 -32.66
C ASP A 182 -18.58 27.15 -32.14
N GLY A 183 -19.45 26.64 -31.25
CA GLY A 183 -20.59 27.36 -30.69
C GLY A 183 -21.91 27.06 -31.40
N SER A 184 -21.89 26.48 -32.61
CA SER A 184 -23.10 26.10 -33.38
C SER A 184 -23.18 24.60 -33.64
N LEU A 185 -22.04 23.93 -33.79
CA LEU A 185 -21.91 22.49 -33.96
C LEU A 185 -20.91 21.95 -32.95
N SER A 186 -21.16 20.74 -32.47
CA SER A 186 -20.21 20.05 -31.60
C SER A 186 -20.14 18.56 -31.90
N ALA A 187 -18.94 18.01 -31.78
CA ALA A 187 -18.68 16.58 -31.90
C ALA A 187 -17.91 16.09 -30.68
N ASN A 188 -18.30 14.91 -30.20
CA ASN A 188 -17.53 14.16 -29.21
C ASN A 188 -16.52 13.28 -29.95
N SER A 189 -15.30 13.18 -29.44
CA SER A 189 -14.27 12.33 -30.00
C SER A 189 -13.42 11.72 -28.89
N THR A 190 -12.74 10.62 -29.24
CA THR A 190 -11.86 9.90 -28.33
C THR A 190 -10.47 9.86 -28.92
N PHE A 191 -9.49 10.36 -28.18
CA PHE A 191 -8.07 10.18 -28.49
C PHE A 191 -7.56 8.96 -27.73
N ASN A 192 -7.02 7.96 -28.45
CA ASN A 192 -6.46 6.74 -27.89
C ASN A 192 -4.94 6.80 -27.97
N ILE A 193 -4.26 6.73 -26.82
CA ILE A 193 -2.80 6.51 -26.78
C ILE A 193 -2.55 5.05 -26.44
N ASN A 194 -1.96 4.32 -27.39
CA ASN A 194 -1.51 2.95 -27.17
C ASN A 194 0.01 2.97 -26.97
N ILE A 195 0.46 2.71 -25.75
CA ILE A 195 1.89 2.50 -25.47
C ILE A 195 2.15 1.00 -25.67
N ARG A 196 2.84 0.65 -26.75
CA ARG A 196 3.33 -0.73 -26.97
C ARG A 196 4.65 -0.87 -26.24
N ASN A 197 4.78 -1.93 -25.46
CA ASN A 197 6.07 -2.39 -24.91
C ASN A 197 7.03 -2.79 -26.02
#